data_AF-A0A6J4NYV5-F1
#
_entry.id   AF-A0A6J4NYV5-F1
#
_cell.length_a   1.000
_cell.length_b   1.000
_cell.length_c   1.000
_cell.angle_alpha   90.00
_cell.angle_beta   90.00
_cell.angle_gamma   90.00
#
_symmetry.space_group_name_H-M   'P 1'
#
loop_
_entity.id
_entity.type
_entity.pdbx_description
1 polymer ?
#
loop_
_entity_poly.entity_id
_entity_poly.type
_entity_poly.pdbx_seq_one_letter_code
_entity_poly.pdbx_strand_id
1 'polypeptide(L)'
;MQIVILAGGVGGSKFVAGARRAYPEAQITVVVNTADDITMHGLRICPDLDTMMYTLGEASDQIRGWGRAGETWRVKDELAAYGVEPSWFGLGDLDIATHLVRTQMLDAGYPLSEVTKALCARWLAADPALHLVPMSNDRVETHIVIDDPEAPGGRRAVHFQEYWVRLHAEPAVRDVVVVGLDRSETAPGVLEA
;
A
#
# COMPACT_ATOMS: atom_id res chain seq x y z
N MET A 1 11.62 9.77 23.70
CA MET A 1 10.84 8.52 23.76
C MET A 1 10.75 7.96 22.36
N GLN A 2 10.96 6.66 22.17
CA GLN A 2 10.87 5.96 20.87
C GLN A 2 9.63 5.05 20.91
N ILE A 3 8.81 5.08 19.86
CA ILE A 3 7.62 4.24 19.72
C ILE A 3 7.67 3.58 18.35
N VAL A 4 7.52 2.27 18.32
CA VAL A 4 7.37 1.51 17.08
C VAL A 4 5.94 1.01 16.95
N ILE A 5 5.35 1.22 15.77
CA ILE A 5 3.99 0.79 15.47
C ILE A 5 4.01 -0.06 14.20
N LEU A 6 3.54 -1.31 14.30
CA LEU A 6 3.29 -2.14 13.13
C LEU A 6 1.87 -1.82 12.64
N ALA A 7 1.73 -1.42 11.39
CA ALA A 7 0.44 -0.93 10.91
C ALA A 7 0.19 -1.21 9.42
N GLY A 8 -1.09 -1.32 9.07
CA GLY A 8 -1.59 -1.45 7.70
C GLY A 8 -2.99 -0.85 7.60
N GLY A 9 -3.36 -0.45 6.39
CA GLY A 9 -4.65 0.11 6.03
C GLY A 9 -5.07 1.39 6.76
N VAL A 10 -6.34 1.75 6.54
CA VAL A 10 -6.98 2.96 7.10
C VAL A 10 -7.09 2.92 8.62
N GLY A 11 -7.28 1.72 9.19
CA GLY A 11 -7.32 1.54 10.65
C GLY A 11 -5.99 1.87 11.30
N GLY A 12 -4.89 1.36 10.71
CA GLY A 12 -3.54 1.65 11.18
C GLY A 12 -3.19 3.12 11.08
N SER A 13 -3.53 3.79 9.98
CA SER A 13 -3.22 5.21 9.81
C SER A 13 -3.94 6.10 10.83
N LYS A 14 -5.21 5.79 11.16
CA LYS A 14 -5.95 6.45 12.24
C LYS A 14 -5.34 6.21 13.61
N PHE A 15 -4.86 4.99 13.88
CA PHE A 15 -4.18 4.68 15.13
C PHE A 15 -2.89 5.49 15.28
N VAL A 16 -2.04 5.52 14.25
CA VAL A 16 -0.81 6.32 14.24
C VAL A 16 -1.12 7.81 14.42
N ALA A 17 -2.13 8.33 13.75
CA ALA A 17 -2.55 9.73 13.90
C ALA A 17 -3.01 10.05 15.34
N GLY A 18 -3.65 9.09 16.02
CA GLY A 18 -4.00 9.19 17.43
C GLY A 18 -2.77 9.13 18.34
N ALA A 19 -1.84 8.20 18.07
CA ALA A 19 -0.59 8.05 18.82
C ALA A 19 0.28 9.32 18.72
N ARG A 20 0.41 9.91 17.54
CA ARG A 20 1.12 11.19 17.33
C ARG A 20 0.56 12.31 18.18
N ARG A 21 -0.79 12.42 18.26
CA ARG A 21 -1.47 13.41 19.10
C ARG A 21 -1.29 13.17 20.59
N ALA A 22 -1.28 11.90 21.02
CA ALA A 22 -1.06 11.53 22.42
C ALA A 22 0.40 11.72 22.86
N TYR A 23 1.34 11.56 21.93
CA TYR A 23 2.78 11.60 22.19
C TYR A 23 3.49 12.58 21.24
N PRO A 24 3.23 13.90 21.34
CA PRO A 24 3.71 14.90 20.40
C PRO A 24 5.23 15.14 20.41
N GLU A 25 5.94 14.60 21.40
CA GLU A 25 7.41 14.68 21.51
C GLU A 25 8.10 13.32 21.26
N ALA A 26 7.33 12.25 20.99
CA ALA A 26 7.91 10.95 20.69
C ALA A 26 8.50 10.93 19.29
N GLN A 27 9.53 10.12 19.10
CA GLN A 27 9.94 9.63 17.79
C GLN A 27 9.10 8.38 17.50
N ILE A 28 8.34 8.41 16.40
CA ILE A 28 7.42 7.33 16.02
C ILE A 28 7.90 6.73 14.70
N THR A 29 8.30 5.46 14.74
CA THR A 29 8.58 4.67 13.54
C THR A 29 7.39 3.75 13.28
N VAL A 30 6.83 3.84 12.08
CA VAL A 30 5.75 2.98 11.63
C VAL A 30 6.32 1.96 10.66
N VAL A 31 6.27 0.69 11.04
CA VAL A 31 6.59 -0.43 10.16
C VAL A 31 5.31 -0.79 9.41
N VAL A 32 5.29 -0.47 8.12
CA VAL A 32 4.09 -0.52 7.29
C VAL A 32 4.04 -1.83 6.50
N ASN A 33 2.89 -2.50 6.51
CA ASN A 33 2.64 -3.67 5.68
C ASN A 33 2.91 -3.38 4.19
N THR A 34 3.60 -4.30 3.52
CA THR A 34 3.82 -4.26 2.05
C THR A 34 3.22 -5.47 1.35
N ALA A 35 2.53 -6.35 2.07
CA ALA A 35 1.93 -7.57 1.49
C ALA A 35 0.72 -7.27 0.59
N ASP A 36 0.18 -6.06 0.64
CA ASP A 36 -0.93 -5.62 -0.20
C ASP A 36 -0.46 -4.90 -1.46
N ASP A 37 0.85 -4.70 -1.59
CA ASP A 37 1.44 -4.01 -2.73
C ASP A 37 1.26 -4.83 -4.01
N ILE A 38 0.89 -4.16 -5.10
CA ILE A 38 0.60 -4.80 -6.38
C ILE A 38 1.19 -3.99 -7.53
N THR A 39 1.52 -4.65 -8.64
CA THR A 39 1.84 -3.95 -9.90
C THR A 39 0.64 -3.98 -10.82
N MET A 40 0.16 -2.81 -11.23
CA MET A 40 -0.98 -2.65 -12.12
C MET A 40 -0.68 -1.65 -13.24
N HIS A 41 -1.01 -2.00 -14.48
CA HIS A 41 -0.72 -1.17 -15.67
C HIS A 41 0.74 -0.70 -15.73
N GLY A 42 1.68 -1.55 -15.26
CA GLY A 42 3.10 -1.24 -15.19
C GLY A 42 3.52 -0.35 -14.01
N LEU A 43 2.59 0.08 -13.15
CA LEU A 43 2.86 0.92 -12.00
C LEU A 43 2.88 0.10 -10.70
N ARG A 44 3.89 0.34 -9.85
CA ARG A 44 3.92 -0.20 -8.50
C ARG A 44 3.03 0.61 -7.57
N ILE A 45 2.10 -0.08 -6.92
CA ILE A 45 1.14 0.48 -5.97
C ILE A 45 1.44 -0.12 -4.60
N CYS A 46 1.49 0.71 -3.57
CA CYS A 46 1.75 0.29 -2.20
C CYS A 46 0.65 0.84 -1.27
N PRO A 47 -0.54 0.20 -1.24
CA PRO A 47 -1.76 0.80 -0.69
C PRO A 47 -1.63 1.24 0.78
N ASP A 48 -0.95 0.45 1.60
CA ASP A 48 -0.80 0.73 3.02
C ASP A 48 0.20 1.86 3.26
N LEU A 49 1.34 1.87 2.56
CA LEU A 49 2.29 2.98 2.59
C LEU A 49 1.64 4.29 2.13
N ASP A 50 0.89 4.24 1.03
CA ASP A 50 0.19 5.40 0.48
C ASP A 50 -0.90 5.91 1.44
N THR A 51 -1.68 4.99 2.03
CA THR A 51 -2.71 5.33 3.02
C THR A 51 -2.11 5.99 4.26
N MET A 52 -1.00 5.46 4.79
CA MET A 52 -0.27 6.06 5.91
C MET A 52 0.20 7.46 5.55
N MET A 53 0.91 7.58 4.43
CA MET A 53 1.51 8.82 3.96
C MET A 53 0.46 9.92 3.73
N TYR A 54 -0.65 9.60 3.05
CA TYR A 54 -1.71 10.59 2.77
C TYR A 54 -2.52 10.93 4.00
N THR A 55 -2.80 9.97 4.89
CA THR A 55 -3.58 10.24 6.11
C THR A 55 -2.78 11.12 7.08
N LEU A 56 -1.50 10.77 7.29
CA LEU A 56 -0.63 11.48 8.23
C LEU A 56 -0.14 12.83 7.66
N GLY A 57 -0.09 12.95 6.33
CA GLY A 57 0.16 14.21 5.62
C GLY A 57 -1.11 15.03 5.31
N GLU A 58 -2.24 14.72 5.95
CA GLU A 58 -3.52 15.45 5.83
C GLU A 58 -4.07 15.59 4.40
N ALA A 59 -3.71 14.66 3.51
CA ALA A 59 -4.07 14.66 2.09
C ALA A 59 -5.16 13.64 1.72
N SER A 60 -5.54 12.76 2.65
CA SER A 60 -6.53 11.71 2.42
C SER A 60 -7.95 12.24 2.25
N ASP A 61 -8.75 11.63 1.38
CA ASP A 61 -10.19 11.91 1.24
C ASP A 61 -10.96 11.38 2.46
N GLN A 62 -11.36 12.27 3.36
CA GLN A 62 -12.09 11.92 4.58
C GLN A 62 -13.54 11.49 4.31
N ILE A 63 -14.13 11.89 3.18
CA ILE A 63 -15.53 11.57 2.84
C ILE A 63 -15.59 10.17 2.25
N ARG A 64 -14.72 9.89 1.29
CA ARG A 64 -14.61 8.56 0.67
C ARG A 64 -13.98 7.54 1.60
N GLY A 65 -13.11 7.99 2.49
CA GLY A 65 -12.41 7.17 3.47
C GLY A 65 -11.16 6.47 2.93
N TRP A 66 -10.80 6.69 1.67
CA TRP A 66 -9.60 6.15 1.02
C TRP A 66 -9.16 7.06 -0.15
N GLY A 67 -7.90 6.95 -0.55
CA GLY A 67 -7.31 7.77 -1.61
C GLY A 67 -7.13 9.24 -1.19
N ARG A 68 -6.88 10.11 -2.16
CA ARG A 68 -6.58 11.53 -1.93
C ARG A 68 -7.79 12.42 -2.13
N ALA A 69 -7.84 13.51 -1.35
CA ALA A 69 -8.85 14.56 -1.55
C ALA A 69 -8.64 15.26 -2.91
N GLY A 70 -9.74 15.60 -3.60
CA GLY A 70 -9.70 16.27 -4.90
C GLY A 70 -9.36 15.36 -6.09
N GLU A 71 -9.47 14.05 -5.89
CA GLU A 71 -9.18 13.07 -6.93
C GLU A 71 -10.13 13.12 -8.13
N THR A 72 -9.61 12.80 -9.31
CA THR A 72 -10.39 12.49 -10.52
C THR A 72 -10.01 11.10 -11.05
N TRP A 73 -10.79 10.56 -11.99
CA TRP A 73 -10.64 9.19 -12.48
C TRP A 73 -10.55 9.11 -14.01
N ARG A 74 -10.09 10.18 -14.65
CA ARG A 74 -10.10 10.25 -16.12
C ARG A 74 -9.15 9.23 -16.73
N VAL A 75 -7.99 8.99 -16.11
CA VAL A 75 -7.05 7.98 -16.61
C VAL A 75 -7.65 6.59 -16.52
N LYS A 76 -8.37 6.27 -15.44
CA LYS A 76 -9.10 5.01 -15.31
C LYS A 76 -10.12 4.83 -16.44
N ASP A 77 -10.92 5.86 -16.71
CA ASP A 77 -11.95 5.81 -17.74
C ASP A 77 -11.34 5.62 -19.14
N GLU A 78 -10.22 6.29 -19.45
CA GLU A 78 -9.50 6.11 -20.72
C GLU A 78 -8.85 4.73 -20.84
N LEU A 79 -8.26 4.20 -19.76
CA LEU A 79 -7.71 2.83 -19.75
C LEU A 79 -8.79 1.78 -20.04
N ALA A 80 -9.99 1.96 -19.47
CA ALA A 80 -11.15 1.12 -19.77
C ALA A 80 -11.58 1.27 -21.24
N ALA A 81 -11.59 2.49 -21.79
CA ALA A 81 -11.92 2.74 -23.20
C ALA A 81 -10.90 2.10 -24.16
N TYR A 82 -9.62 2.01 -23.78
CA TYR A 82 -8.60 1.26 -24.51
C TYR A 82 -8.73 -0.27 -24.38
N GLY A 83 -9.60 -0.77 -23.51
CA GLY A 83 -9.76 -2.21 -23.26
C GLY A 83 -8.60 -2.83 -22.50
N VAL A 84 -7.86 -2.04 -21.70
CA VAL A 84 -6.74 -2.53 -20.89
C VAL A 84 -7.28 -3.13 -19.59
N GLU A 85 -7.05 -4.42 -19.39
CA GLU A 85 -7.36 -5.10 -18.13
C GLU A 85 -6.19 -5.00 -17.12
N PRO A 86 -6.47 -5.02 -15.81
CA PRO A 86 -7.81 -5.08 -15.22
C PRO A 86 -8.50 -3.72 -15.09
N SER A 87 -9.78 -3.66 -15.45
CA SER A 87 -10.60 -2.44 -15.34
C SER A 87 -11.22 -2.22 -13.94
N TRP A 88 -11.16 -3.23 -13.06
CA TRP A 88 -11.76 -3.19 -11.73
C TRP A 88 -10.94 -2.42 -10.69
N PHE A 89 -9.63 -2.22 -10.92
CA PHE A 89 -8.77 -1.48 -9.99
C PHE A 89 -8.67 -0.02 -10.43
N GLY A 90 -9.40 0.86 -9.75
CA GLY A 90 -9.39 2.28 -10.08
C GLY A 90 -8.22 3.02 -9.45
N LEU A 91 -7.30 3.52 -10.27
CA LEU A 91 -6.27 4.47 -9.85
C LEU A 91 -6.77 5.90 -10.06
N GLY A 92 -6.65 6.72 -9.02
CA GLY A 92 -6.93 8.15 -9.12
C GLY A 92 -5.84 8.90 -9.89
N ASP A 93 -6.20 9.96 -10.60
CA ASP A 93 -5.28 10.75 -11.44
C ASP A 93 -4.13 11.37 -10.61
N LEU A 94 -4.42 11.86 -9.40
CA LEU A 94 -3.42 12.36 -8.45
C LEU A 94 -2.59 11.22 -7.85
N ASP A 95 -3.20 10.07 -7.57
CA ASP A 95 -2.51 8.90 -7.03
C ASP A 95 -1.49 8.30 -8.01
N ILE A 96 -1.83 8.31 -9.31
CA ILE A 96 -0.93 7.90 -10.40
C ILE A 96 0.39 8.68 -10.35
N ALA A 97 0.40 9.95 -9.94
CA ALA A 97 1.64 10.70 -9.81
C ALA A 97 2.60 10.08 -8.78
N THR A 98 2.08 9.62 -7.65
CA THR A 98 2.88 8.90 -6.63
C THR A 98 3.40 7.58 -7.19
N HIS A 99 2.55 6.83 -7.90
CA HIS A 99 2.93 5.54 -8.46
C HIS A 99 3.96 5.67 -9.58
N LEU A 100 3.87 6.71 -10.42
CA LEU A 100 4.88 7.03 -11.43
C LEU A 100 6.24 7.32 -10.80
N VAL A 101 6.28 8.20 -9.79
CA VAL A 101 7.53 8.52 -9.07
C VAL A 101 8.11 7.27 -8.43
N ARG A 102 7.27 6.48 -7.73
CA ARG A 102 7.71 5.21 -7.11
C ARG A 102 8.30 4.27 -8.14
N THR A 103 7.56 4.01 -9.21
CA THR A 103 7.96 3.04 -10.24
C THR A 103 9.27 3.48 -10.90
N GLN A 104 9.39 4.76 -11.25
CA GLN A 104 10.62 5.30 -11.83
C GLN A 104 11.84 5.11 -10.90
N MET A 105 11.67 5.33 -9.60
CA MET A 105 12.76 5.14 -8.64
C MET A 105 13.10 3.65 -8.45
N LEU A 106 12.11 2.78 -8.35
CA LEU A 106 12.33 1.33 -8.25
C LEU A 106 13.07 0.80 -9.50
N ASP A 107 12.65 1.24 -10.70
CA ASP A 107 13.30 0.88 -11.97
C ASP A 107 14.75 1.41 -12.07
N ALA A 108 15.03 2.52 -11.39
CA ALA A 108 16.38 3.07 -11.26
C ALA A 108 17.24 2.35 -10.18
N GLY A 109 16.69 1.32 -9.52
CA GLY A 109 17.40 0.49 -8.55
C GLY A 109 17.34 0.98 -7.10
N TYR A 110 16.53 2.00 -6.80
CA TYR A 110 16.32 2.42 -5.40
C TYR A 110 15.42 1.41 -4.68
N PRO A 111 15.75 0.99 -3.45
CA PRO A 111 14.89 0.10 -2.68
C PRO A 111 13.64 0.84 -2.17
N LEU A 112 12.55 0.09 -1.91
CA LEU A 112 11.26 0.64 -1.48
C LEU A 112 11.37 1.55 -0.24
N SER A 113 12.29 1.26 0.68
CA SER A 113 12.56 2.08 1.86
C SER A 113 13.03 3.49 1.48
N GLU A 114 13.95 3.62 0.52
CA GLU A 114 14.43 4.93 0.04
C GLU A 114 13.36 5.65 -0.80
N VAL A 115 12.58 4.90 -1.58
CA VAL A 115 11.44 5.46 -2.31
C VAL A 115 10.39 6.02 -1.35
N THR A 116 10.06 5.27 -0.30
CA THR A 116 9.11 5.69 0.74
C THR A 116 9.59 6.97 1.43
N LYS A 117 10.86 7.02 1.80
CA LYS A 117 11.49 8.21 2.39
C LYS A 117 11.43 9.43 1.46
N ALA A 118 11.73 9.26 0.18
CA ALA A 118 11.68 10.33 -0.80
C ALA A 118 10.25 10.88 -1.00
N LEU A 119 9.25 10.00 -1.06
CA LEU A 119 7.84 10.41 -1.14
C LEU A 119 7.40 11.12 0.16
N CYS A 120 7.81 10.62 1.33
CA CYS A 120 7.50 11.22 2.62
C CYS A 120 8.09 12.63 2.78
N ALA A 121 9.18 12.97 2.09
CA ALA A 121 9.72 14.33 2.09
C ALA A 121 8.73 15.38 1.54
N ARG A 122 7.72 14.96 0.76
CA ARG A 122 6.61 15.85 0.34
C ARG A 122 5.51 15.92 1.39
N TRP A 123 5.13 14.78 1.96
CA TRP A 123 3.88 14.64 2.73
C TRP A 123 4.06 14.80 4.24
N LEU A 124 5.22 14.41 4.77
CA LEU A 124 5.51 14.37 6.20
C LEU A 124 6.63 15.32 6.63
N ALA A 125 7.07 16.24 5.75
CA ALA A 125 8.15 17.18 6.06
C ALA A 125 7.89 18.09 7.27
N ALA A 126 6.61 18.30 7.61
CA ALA A 126 6.22 19.09 8.78
C ALA A 126 6.41 18.33 10.12
N ASP A 127 6.55 17.00 10.09
CA ASP A 127 6.72 16.16 11.27
C ASP A 127 7.96 15.25 11.13
N PRO A 128 9.16 15.79 11.42
CA PRO A 128 10.41 15.02 11.29
C PRO A 128 10.54 13.90 12.33
N ALA A 129 9.64 13.82 13.31
CA ALA A 129 9.63 12.79 14.34
C ALA A 129 8.74 11.58 13.97
N LEU A 130 8.19 11.58 12.76
CA LEU A 130 7.35 10.51 12.23
C LEU A 130 8.03 9.88 11.01
N HIS A 131 8.33 8.58 11.11
CA HIS A 131 9.03 7.83 10.08
C HIS A 131 8.17 6.67 9.60
N LEU A 132 8.00 6.55 8.29
CA LEU A 132 7.39 5.38 7.66
C LEU A 132 8.49 4.51 7.07
N VAL A 133 8.51 3.23 7.44
CA VAL A 133 9.39 2.22 6.86
C VAL A 133 8.54 1.07 6.32
N PRO A 134 8.79 0.59 5.09
CA PRO A 134 8.15 -0.64 4.63
C PRO A 134 8.62 -1.81 5.51
N MET A 135 7.78 -2.83 5.72
CA MET A 135 8.19 -4.02 6.47
C MET A 135 9.33 -4.78 5.76
N SER A 136 9.37 -4.73 4.42
CA SER A 136 10.38 -5.36 3.59
C SER A 136 10.60 -4.53 2.32
N ASN A 137 11.83 -4.56 1.80
CA ASN A 137 12.12 -4.08 0.44
C ASN A 137 11.81 -5.14 -0.62
N ASP A 138 11.69 -6.40 -0.21
CA ASP A 138 11.39 -7.50 -1.10
C ASP A 138 9.90 -7.57 -1.41
N ARG A 139 9.60 -8.24 -2.52
CA ARG A 139 8.23 -8.48 -2.94
C ARG A 139 7.61 -9.56 -2.06
N VAL A 140 6.67 -9.14 -1.22
CA VAL A 140 5.80 -9.99 -0.41
C VAL A 140 4.37 -9.67 -0.82
N GLU A 141 3.55 -10.67 -1.13
CA GLU A 141 2.17 -10.45 -1.61
C GLU A 141 1.17 -11.44 -1.01
N THR A 142 0.17 -10.92 -0.32
CA THR A 142 -0.95 -11.69 0.22
C THR A 142 -1.85 -12.16 -0.92
N HIS A 143 -2.06 -13.46 -0.98
CA HIS A 143 -2.97 -14.12 -1.91
C HIS A 143 -4.02 -14.93 -1.13
N ILE A 144 -5.25 -14.87 -1.61
CA ILE A 144 -6.40 -15.58 -1.04
C ILE A 144 -6.71 -16.77 -1.94
N VAL A 145 -6.72 -17.97 -1.37
CA VAL A 145 -7.14 -19.18 -2.07
C VAL A 145 -8.65 -19.31 -1.97
N ILE A 146 -9.31 -19.34 -3.13
CA ILE A 146 -10.76 -19.46 -3.27
C ILE A 146 -11.11 -20.66 -4.14
N ASP A 147 -12.34 -21.15 -4.00
CA ASP A 147 -12.85 -22.17 -4.92
C ASP A 147 -13.06 -21.57 -6.31
N ASP A 148 -12.66 -22.31 -7.33
CA ASP A 148 -12.86 -21.96 -8.73
C ASP A 148 -13.04 -23.24 -9.57
N PRO A 149 -14.27 -23.55 -10.02
CA PRO A 149 -14.56 -24.76 -10.80
C PRO A 149 -13.79 -24.85 -12.13
N GLU A 150 -13.38 -23.71 -12.69
CA GLU A 150 -12.64 -23.65 -13.96
C GLU A 150 -11.13 -23.84 -13.77
N ALA A 151 -10.64 -23.70 -12.53
CA ALA A 151 -9.23 -23.86 -12.22
C ALA A 151 -8.83 -25.35 -12.10
N PRO A 152 -7.65 -25.77 -12.59
CA PRO A 152 -7.13 -27.10 -12.32
C PRO A 152 -7.03 -27.37 -10.81
N GLY A 153 -7.75 -28.39 -10.33
CA GLY A 153 -7.82 -28.71 -8.90
C GLY A 153 -8.92 -27.97 -8.13
N GLY A 154 -9.79 -27.22 -8.81
CA GLY A 154 -10.99 -26.59 -8.24
C GLY A 154 -10.72 -25.38 -7.35
N ARG A 155 -9.48 -24.86 -7.35
CA ARG A 155 -9.05 -23.72 -6.54
C ARG A 155 -8.12 -22.81 -7.32
N ARG A 156 -8.19 -21.50 -7.06
CA ARG A 156 -7.18 -20.55 -7.51
C ARG A 156 -6.75 -19.61 -6.38
N ALA A 157 -5.51 -19.14 -6.45
CA ALA A 157 -5.02 -18.07 -5.61
C ALA A 157 -5.21 -16.74 -6.34
N VAL A 158 -5.81 -15.75 -5.69
CA VAL A 158 -5.97 -14.38 -6.20
C VAL A 158 -5.25 -13.40 -5.31
N HIS A 159 -4.67 -12.35 -5.87
CA HIS A 159 -4.07 -11.28 -5.06
C HIS A 159 -5.12 -10.68 -4.11
N PHE A 160 -4.73 -10.28 -2.89
CA PHE A 160 -5.65 -9.76 -1.89
C PHE A 160 -6.50 -8.58 -2.42
N GLN A 161 -5.88 -7.67 -3.17
CA GLN A 161 -6.60 -6.58 -3.86
C GLN A 161 -7.69 -7.08 -4.82
N GLU A 162 -7.46 -8.16 -5.58
CA GLU A 162 -8.51 -8.73 -6.44
C GLU A 162 -9.63 -9.33 -5.57
N TYR A 163 -9.28 -10.09 -4.53
CA TYR A 163 -10.26 -10.67 -3.61
C TYR A 163 -11.15 -9.59 -2.96
N TRP A 164 -10.54 -8.52 -2.46
CA TRP A 164 -11.23 -7.48 -1.71
C TRP A 164 -11.99 -6.50 -2.61
N VAL A 165 -11.35 -6.02 -3.68
CA VAL A 165 -11.91 -4.95 -4.54
C VAL A 165 -12.79 -5.52 -5.64
N ARG A 166 -12.34 -6.55 -6.35
CA ARG A 166 -13.10 -7.12 -7.49
C ARG A 166 -14.17 -8.10 -7.04
N LEU A 167 -13.80 -9.00 -6.12
CA LEU A 167 -14.66 -10.08 -5.66
C LEU A 167 -15.44 -9.72 -4.40
N HIS A 168 -15.27 -8.49 -3.89
CA HIS A 168 -15.98 -7.94 -2.72
C HIS A 168 -15.93 -8.84 -1.47
N ALA A 169 -14.86 -9.62 -1.31
CA ALA A 169 -14.72 -10.64 -0.28
C ALA A 169 -15.91 -11.64 -0.19
N GLU A 170 -16.65 -11.84 -1.29
CA GLU A 170 -17.79 -12.75 -1.34
C GLU A 170 -17.37 -14.23 -1.41
N PRO A 171 -16.34 -14.62 -2.20
CA PRO A 171 -15.92 -16.03 -2.24
C PRO A 171 -15.43 -16.51 -0.88
N ALA A 172 -15.73 -17.76 -0.56
CA ALA A 172 -15.26 -18.40 0.67
C ALA A 172 -13.72 -18.55 0.64
N VAL A 173 -13.07 -17.98 1.65
CA VAL A 173 -11.62 -18.16 1.87
C VAL A 173 -11.35 -19.62 2.23
N ARG A 174 -10.46 -20.27 1.48
CA ARG A 174 -9.96 -21.61 1.77
C ARG A 174 -8.60 -21.59 2.45
N ASP A 175 -7.77 -20.62 2.07
CA ASP A 175 -6.44 -20.43 2.64
C ASP A 175 -5.95 -18.99 2.39
N VAL A 176 -4.95 -18.58 3.16
CA VAL A 176 -4.22 -17.31 2.98
C VAL A 176 -2.75 -17.64 2.78
N VAL A 177 -2.23 -17.29 1.60
CA VAL A 177 -0.85 -17.57 1.22
C VAL A 177 -0.11 -16.24 1.08
N VAL A 178 1.03 -16.12 1.73
CA VAL A 178 1.89 -14.93 1.61
C VAL A 178 3.06 -15.26 0.71
N VAL A 179 2.93 -14.89 -0.57
CA VAL A 179 3.92 -15.22 -1.60
C VAL A 179 5.17 -14.38 -1.40
N GLY A 180 6.34 -15.03 -1.32
CA GLY A 180 7.65 -14.38 -1.18
C GLY A 180 8.12 -14.21 0.27
N LEU A 181 7.26 -14.47 1.27
CA LEU A 181 7.59 -14.29 2.69
C LEU A 181 8.78 -15.15 3.15
N ASP A 182 8.91 -16.37 2.59
CA ASP A 182 9.97 -17.31 2.90
C ASP A 182 11.37 -16.84 2.47
N ARG A 183 11.42 -15.86 1.56
CA ARG A 183 12.63 -15.33 0.93
C ARG A 183 12.82 -13.84 1.14
N SER A 184 11.95 -13.19 1.90
CA SER A 184 12.03 -11.76 2.19
C SER A 184 12.87 -11.47 3.43
N GLU A 185 13.58 -10.35 3.40
CA GLU A 185 14.29 -9.78 4.54
C GLU A 185 13.54 -8.54 5.07
N THR A 186 13.73 -8.24 6.35
CA THR A 186 13.23 -7.00 6.94
C THR A 186 13.92 -5.80 6.30
N ALA A 187 13.17 -4.74 5.97
CA ALA A 187 13.77 -3.54 5.40
C ALA A 187 14.76 -2.88 6.38
N PRO A 188 15.77 -2.14 5.88
CA PRO A 188 16.68 -1.39 6.73
C PRO A 188 15.94 -0.45 7.69
N GLY A 189 16.32 -0.47 8.97
CA GLY A 189 15.70 0.32 10.02
C GLY A 189 14.53 -0.37 10.74
N VAL A 190 14.06 -1.53 10.27
CA VAL A 190 12.95 -2.26 10.92
C VAL A 190 13.41 -2.96 12.20
N LEU A 191 14.59 -3.59 12.19
CA LEU A 191 15.09 -4.32 13.37
C LEU A 191 15.75 -3.39 14.40
N GLU A 192 16.25 -2.24 13.96
CA GLU A 192 16.88 -1.25 14.83
C GLU A 192 15.88 -0.35 15.56
N ALA A 193 14.66 -0.21 15.02
CA ALA A 193 13.58 0.59 15.60
C ALA A 193 13.06 -0.01 16.91
#